data_AF-A0A8D0GBW6-F1
#
_entry.id   AF-A0A8D0GBW6-F1
#
_cell.length_a   1.000
_cell.length_b   1.000
_cell.length_c   1.000
_cell.angle_alpha   90.00
_cell.angle_beta   90.00
_cell.angle_gamma   90.00
#
_symmetry.space_group_name_H-M   'P 1'
#
loop_
_entity.id
_entity.type
_entity.pdbx_description
1 polymer ?
#
loop_
_entity_poly.entity_id
_entity_poly.type
_entity_poly.pdbx_seq_one_letter_code
_entity_poly.pdbx_strand_id
1 'polypeptide(L)'
;MGGRGLYFWRDRSREEGASLFGGPRFGGSRGGPLGGKKFGNPGEKLTKKKWNLDELPKFEKNFYQEHPDVARRTVQEVEQYRAGKEITVKGHTCPKPIMNFYEANFPGEYK
;
A
#
# COMPACT_ATOMS: atom_id res chain seq x y z
N MET A 1 51.05 20.69 -9.75
CA MET A 1 49.71 21.29 -9.62
C MET A 1 49.05 20.62 -8.42
N GLY A 2 49.18 21.16 -7.20
CA GLY A 2 48.32 22.22 -6.63
C GLY A 2 46.97 21.60 -6.24
N GLY A 3 46.78 21.12 -5.00
CA GLY A 3 46.14 21.82 -3.87
C GLY A 3 44.60 21.66 -3.91
N ARG A 4 43.78 21.53 -2.87
CA ARG A 4 43.81 21.83 -1.42
C ARG A 4 42.62 21.04 -0.79
N GLY A 5 42.69 20.49 0.42
CA GLY A 5 42.29 21.14 1.68
C GLY A 5 41.19 20.27 2.34
N LEU A 6 41.47 19.63 3.49
CA LEU A 6 41.16 20.07 4.88
C LEU A 6 39.63 20.14 5.10
N TYR A 7 39.04 19.45 6.08
CA TYR A 7 39.17 19.69 7.52
C TYR A 7 39.19 18.36 8.29
N PHE A 8 40.23 18.04 9.07
CA PHE A 8 40.62 18.56 10.39
C PHE A 8 40.16 17.62 11.52
N TRP A 9 41.12 16.82 12.01
CA TRP A 9 41.44 16.41 13.38
C TRP A 9 40.29 16.24 14.39
N ARG A 10 40.27 15.23 15.29
CA ARG A 10 41.40 14.75 16.09
C ARG A 10 40.99 13.48 16.84
N ASP A 11 41.79 12.43 16.65
CA ASP A 11 41.99 11.30 17.55
C ASP A 11 42.38 11.76 18.98
N ARG A 12 42.05 10.99 20.03
CA ARG A 12 43.05 10.49 21.02
C ARG A 12 42.43 9.97 22.34
N SER A 13 42.61 8.67 22.52
CA SER A 13 42.99 7.95 23.76
C SER A 13 41.96 7.64 24.85
N ARG A 14 41.50 6.38 24.80
CA ARG A 14 41.73 5.28 25.76
C ARG A 14 42.53 5.58 27.07
N GLU A 15 41.89 5.17 28.17
CA GLU A 15 42.38 4.48 29.39
C GLU A 15 42.45 5.19 30.78
N GLU A 16 41.76 4.50 31.72
CA GLU A 16 42.06 4.27 33.16
C GLU A 16 41.74 5.36 34.21
N GLY A 17 40.97 4.99 35.25
CA GLY A 17 40.90 5.75 36.51
C GLY A 17 39.66 5.63 37.41
N ALA A 18 39.56 4.51 38.15
CA ALA A 18 38.97 4.27 39.48
C ALA A 18 37.99 5.24 40.22
N SER A 19 36.98 4.62 40.87
CA SER A 19 36.53 4.81 42.27
C SER A 19 35.37 5.76 42.68
N LEU A 20 34.36 5.12 43.32
CA LEU A 20 33.70 5.47 44.61
C LEU A 20 32.66 6.64 44.70
N PHE A 21 31.58 6.40 45.48
CA PHE A 21 30.47 7.31 45.92
C PHE A 21 29.39 7.61 44.85
N GLY A 22 28.06 7.55 45.04
CA GLY A 22 27.16 7.59 46.21
C GLY A 22 25.98 8.53 45.85
N GLY A 23 24.73 8.06 45.77
CA GLY A 23 23.56 8.93 45.52
C GLY A 23 22.21 8.21 45.37
N PRO A 24 21.07 8.84 45.73
CA PRO A 24 20.12 8.27 46.70
C PRO A 24 19.08 7.28 46.17
N ARG A 25 18.79 6.27 46.99
CA ARG A 25 17.57 5.45 46.92
C ARG A 25 16.39 6.26 47.43
N PHE A 26 15.48 6.66 46.55
CA PHE A 26 14.17 7.15 46.96
C PHE A 26 13.21 5.97 47.12
N GLY A 27 12.82 5.71 48.37
CA GLY A 27 11.81 4.73 48.70
C GLY A 27 10.39 5.25 48.43
N GLY A 28 9.50 4.30 48.13
CA GLY A 28 8.09 4.40 48.50
C GLY A 28 7.16 5.05 47.48
N SER A 29 6.45 4.21 46.71
CA SER A 29 4.99 4.30 46.63
C SER A 29 4.43 3.04 45.99
N ARG A 30 3.75 2.24 46.84
CA ARG A 30 2.82 1.20 46.43
C ARG A 30 1.63 1.87 45.75
N GLY A 31 1.74 2.15 44.47
CA GLY A 31 0.62 2.52 43.60
C GLY A 31 0.18 1.31 42.80
N GLY A 32 -0.71 0.49 43.36
CA GLY A 32 -1.35 -0.57 42.59
C GLY A 32 -2.02 0.02 41.35
N PRO A 33 -1.93 -0.62 40.16
CA PRO A 33 -2.57 -0.09 38.97
C PRO A 33 -4.07 0.09 39.22
N LEU A 34 -4.51 1.34 39.21
CA LEU A 34 -5.91 1.72 39.14
C LEU A 34 -6.58 0.84 38.09
N GLY A 35 -7.65 0.16 38.52
CA GLY A 35 -8.53 -0.64 37.69
C GLY A 35 -9.25 0.21 36.65
N GLY A 36 -8.50 0.68 35.65
CA GLY A 36 -9.05 1.11 34.39
C GLY A 36 -9.59 -0.14 33.73
N LYS A 37 -10.92 -0.21 33.57
CA LYS A 37 -11.58 -1.21 32.72
C LYS A 37 -10.90 -1.11 31.36
N LYS A 38 -9.94 -2.00 31.11
CA LYS A 38 -9.27 -2.16 29.82
C LYS A 38 -10.37 -2.62 28.89
N PHE A 39 -10.98 -1.69 28.15
CA PHE A 39 -11.72 -2.05 26.97
C PHE A 39 -10.72 -2.86 26.12
N GLY A 40 -10.98 -4.17 25.98
CA GLY A 40 -10.11 -5.07 25.23
C GLY A 40 -9.87 -4.53 23.83
N ASN A 41 -8.83 -5.02 23.15
CA ASN A 41 -8.47 -4.52 21.83
C ASN A 41 -9.69 -4.60 20.89
N PRO A 42 -10.14 -3.48 20.27
CA PRO A 42 -11.21 -3.51 19.30
C PRO A 42 -10.84 -4.49 18.18
N GLY A 43 -11.59 -5.59 18.08
CA GLY A 43 -11.33 -6.65 17.09
C GLY A 43 -10.86 -7.99 17.65
N GLU A 44 -10.55 -8.09 18.95
CA GLU A 44 -10.05 -9.34 19.57
C GLU A 44 -11.04 -10.52 19.45
N LYS A 45 -12.34 -10.23 19.33
CA LYS A 45 -13.40 -11.23 19.14
C LYS A 45 -13.80 -11.44 17.68
N LEU A 46 -13.17 -10.75 16.72
CA LEU A 46 -13.48 -10.93 15.31
C LEU A 46 -12.89 -12.26 14.83
N THR A 47 -13.75 -13.10 14.26
CA THR A 47 -13.33 -14.34 13.62
C THR A 47 -13.23 -14.12 12.11
N LYS A 48 -12.22 -14.72 11.49
CA LYS A 48 -12.09 -14.68 10.03
C LYS A 48 -13.25 -15.46 9.42
N LYS A 49 -14.04 -14.80 8.56
CA LYS A 49 -15.10 -15.46 7.80
C LYS A 49 -14.47 -16.56 6.94
N LYS A 50 -14.93 -17.81 7.13
CA LYS A 50 -14.61 -18.93 6.26
C LYS A 50 -15.64 -18.96 5.14
N TRP A 51 -15.18 -18.79 3.91
CA TRP A 51 -16.02 -18.94 2.73
C TRP A 51 -15.91 -20.39 2.27
N ASN A 52 -17.03 -21.11 2.21
CA ASN A 52 -17.05 -22.41 1.55
C ASN A 52 -17.23 -22.17 0.04
N LEU A 53 -16.17 -22.39 -0.74
CA LEU A 53 -16.18 -22.14 -2.18
C LEU A 53 -17.15 -23.06 -2.94
N ASP A 54 -17.46 -24.24 -2.37
CA ASP A 54 -18.35 -25.22 -2.98
C ASP A 54 -19.84 -24.87 -2.77
N GLU A 55 -20.16 -24.12 -1.71
CA GLU A 55 -21.52 -23.65 -1.41
C GLU A 55 -21.87 -22.32 -2.10
N LEU A 56 -20.88 -21.64 -2.69
CA LEU A 56 -21.11 -20.38 -3.38
C LEU A 56 -21.78 -20.62 -4.74
N PRO A 57 -22.89 -19.92 -5.04
CA PRO A 57 -23.48 -19.95 -6.37
C PRO A 57 -22.46 -19.55 -7.43
N LYS A 58 -22.39 -20.33 -8.51
CA LYS A 58 -21.59 -19.95 -9.69
C LYS A 58 -22.23 -18.75 -10.35
N PHE A 59 -21.39 -17.81 -10.77
CA PHE A 59 -21.82 -16.65 -11.53
C PHE A 59 -20.83 -16.40 -12.66
N GLU A 60 -21.36 -15.94 -13.78
CA GLU A 60 -20.55 -15.48 -14.89
C GLU A 60 -19.92 -14.13 -14.51
N LYS A 61 -18.64 -13.94 -14.86
CA LYS A 61 -17.91 -12.67 -14.64
C LYS A 61 -17.58 -11.97 -15.95
N ASN A 62 -17.43 -12.74 -17.02
CA ASN A 62 -16.91 -12.25 -18.28
C ASN A 62 -18.08 -11.90 -19.21
N PHE A 63 -18.72 -10.77 -18.93
CA PHE A 63 -19.78 -10.23 -19.79
C PHE A 63 -19.24 -9.24 -20.84
N TYR A 64 -17.93 -9.00 -20.86
CA TYR A 64 -17.34 -8.02 -21.78
C TYR A 64 -17.46 -8.48 -23.22
N GLN A 65 -18.18 -7.69 -24.02
CA GLN A 65 -18.26 -7.83 -25.47
C GLN A 65 -17.62 -6.61 -26.11
N GLU A 66 -16.55 -6.83 -26.88
CA GLU A 66 -15.85 -5.75 -27.58
C GLU A 66 -16.73 -5.19 -28.71
N HIS A 67 -16.87 -3.87 -28.76
CA HIS A 67 -17.60 -3.20 -29.84
C HIS A 67 -16.82 -3.32 -31.17
N PRO A 68 -17.47 -3.49 -32.33
CA PRO A 68 -16.79 -3.63 -33.63
C PRO A 68 -15.79 -2.50 -33.93
N ASP A 69 -16.09 -1.27 -33.51
CA ASP A 69 -15.18 -0.13 -33.70
C ASP A 69 -13.92 -0.25 -32.84
N VAL A 70 -14.07 -0.75 -31.61
CA VAL A 70 -12.93 -1.02 -30.71
C VAL A 70 -12.08 -2.15 -31.29
N ALA A 71 -12.72 -3.23 -31.75
CA ALA A 71 -12.05 -4.37 -32.37
C ALA A 71 -11.25 -3.97 -33.63
N ARG A 72 -11.77 -3.06 -34.45
CA ARG A 72 -11.11 -2.58 -35.68
C ARG A 72 -9.94 -1.61 -35.44
N ARG A 73 -9.82 -1.00 -34.25
CA ARG A 73 -8.72 -0.06 -33.95
C ARG A 73 -7.36 -0.72 -34.05
N THR A 74 -6.44 0.00 -34.66
CA THR A 74 -5.05 -0.43 -34.76
C THR A 74 -4.33 -0.28 -33.41
N VAL A 75 -3.23 -1.02 -33.24
CA VAL A 75 -2.41 -0.92 -32.03
C VAL A 75 -1.83 0.49 -31.86
N GLN A 76 -1.43 1.12 -32.96
CA GLN A 76 -0.86 2.47 -32.98
C GLN A 76 -1.85 3.52 -32.46
N GLU A 77 -3.11 3.48 -32.92
CA GLU A 77 -4.15 4.38 -32.44
C GLU A 77 -4.44 4.18 -30.95
N VAL A 78 -4.44 2.93 -30.48
CA VAL A 78 -4.62 2.59 -29.07
C VAL A 78 -3.48 3.13 -28.20
N GLU A 79 -2.24 2.99 -28.65
CA GLU A 79 -1.07 3.51 -27.94
C GLU A 79 -1.04 5.04 -27.94
N GLN A 80 -1.37 5.68 -29.06
CA GLN A 80 -1.46 7.13 -29.14
C GLN A 80 -2.55 7.68 -28.21
N TYR A 81 -3.70 7.00 -28.14
CA TYR A 81 -4.74 7.35 -27.19
C TYR A 81 -4.29 7.18 -25.74
N ARG A 82 -3.61 6.07 -25.42
CA ARG A 82 -3.07 5.81 -24.07
C ARG A 82 -2.04 6.88 -23.68
N ALA A 83 -1.10 7.20 -24.56
CA ALA A 83 -0.09 8.23 -24.33
C ALA A 83 -0.73 9.62 -24.15
N GLY A 84 -1.67 10.00 -25.02
CA GLY A 84 -2.36 11.29 -24.96
C GLY A 84 -3.28 11.46 -23.75
N LYS A 85 -3.63 10.36 -23.07
CA LYS A 85 -4.44 10.35 -21.84
C LYS A 85 -3.65 9.93 -20.60
N GLU A 86 -2.33 9.83 -20.71
CA GLU A 86 -1.42 9.42 -19.62
C GLU A 86 -1.79 8.04 -19.01
N ILE A 87 -2.39 7.16 -19.82
CA ILE A 87 -2.82 5.82 -19.42
C ILE A 87 -1.64 4.85 -19.53
N THR A 88 -1.24 4.25 -18.41
CA THR A 88 -0.25 3.17 -18.39
C THR A 88 -0.94 1.84 -18.07
N VAL A 89 -0.70 0.83 -18.91
CA VAL A 89 -1.25 -0.52 -18.72
C VAL A 89 -0.14 -1.46 -18.25
N LYS A 90 -0.41 -2.24 -17.21
CA LYS A 90 0.47 -3.31 -16.73
C LYS A 90 -0.28 -4.64 -16.78
N GLY A 91 0.38 -5.65 -17.33
CA GLY A 91 -0.17 -6.99 -17.45
C GLY A 91 -0.48 -7.38 -18.90
N HIS A 92 -0.76 -8.66 -19.07
CA HIS A 92 -1.08 -9.26 -20.36
C HIS A 92 -2.60 -9.24 -20.57
N THR A 93 -3.07 -9.32 -21.82
CA THR A 93 -4.49 -9.43 -22.17
C THR A 93 -5.39 -8.26 -21.74
N CYS A 94 -4.85 -7.03 -21.67
CA CYS A 94 -5.67 -5.85 -21.40
C CYS A 94 -6.48 -5.45 -22.66
N PRO A 95 -7.81 -5.32 -22.56
CA PRO A 95 -8.64 -4.90 -23.69
C PRO A 95 -8.28 -3.50 -24.19
N LYS A 96 -8.68 -3.21 -25.42
CA LYS A 96 -8.50 -1.88 -26.01
C LYS A 96 -9.37 -0.85 -25.28
N PRO A 97 -8.92 0.41 -25.18
CA PRO A 97 -9.71 1.46 -24.56
C PRO A 97 -10.97 1.75 -25.39
N ILE A 98 -12.08 1.94 -24.68
CA ILE A 98 -13.28 2.57 -25.22
C ILE A 98 -13.04 4.08 -25.29
N MET A 99 -13.43 4.69 -26.40
CA MET A 99 -13.28 6.12 -26.62
C MET A 99 -14.63 6.84 -26.53
N ASN A 100 -15.71 6.12 -26.82
CA ASN A 100 -17.08 6.64 -26.78
C ASN A 100 -17.99 5.78 -25.90
N PHE A 101 -19.02 6.38 -25.31
CA PHE A 101 -19.93 5.70 -24.39
C PHE A 101 -20.78 4.59 -25.05
N TYR A 102 -21.15 4.74 -26.32
CA TYR A 102 -21.93 3.72 -27.04
C TYR A 102 -21.13 2.43 -27.26
N GLU A 103 -19.80 2.47 -27.18
CA GLU A 103 -18.92 1.30 -27.32
C GLU A 103 -18.91 0.40 -26.08
N ALA A 104 -19.48 0.88 -24.97
CA ALA A 104 -19.45 0.17 -23.69
C ALA A 104 -20.62 -0.81 -23.49
N ASN A 105 -21.51 -0.97 -24.48
CA ASN A 105 -22.68 -1.84 -24.43
C ASN A 105 -23.56 -1.64 -23.18
N PHE A 106 -23.70 -0.39 -22.73
CA PHE A 106 -24.58 -0.07 -21.62
C PHE A 106 -26.05 -0.28 -22.01
N PRO A 107 -26.88 -0.82 -21.10
CA PRO A 107 -28.32 -0.91 -21.32
C PRO A 107 -28.92 0.50 -21.47
N GLY A 108 -29.90 0.65 -22.36
CA GLY A 108 -30.52 1.94 -22.67
C GLY A 108 -31.45 2.49 -21.59
N GLU A 109 -31.79 1.70 -20.57
CA GLU A 109 -32.77 2.09 -19.54
C GLU A 109 -32.21 1.88 -18.13
N TYR A 110 -32.30 2.93 -17.31
CA TYR A 110 -32.32 2.81 -15.86
C TYR A 110 -33.80 2.80 -15.44
N LYS A 111 -34.25 1.74 -14.77
CA LYS A 111 -35.56 1.66 -14.12
C LYS A 111 -35.54 2.30 -12.75
#